data_AF-A0A450TS21-F1
#
_entry.id   AF-A0A450TS21-F1
#
_cell.length_a   1.000
_cell.length_b   1.000
_cell.length_c   1.000
_cell.angle_alpha   90.00
_cell.angle_beta   90.00
_cell.angle_gamma   90.00
#
_symmetry.space_group_name_H-M   'P 1'
#
loop_
_entity.id
_entity.type
_entity.pdbx_description
1 polymer ?
#
loop_
_entity_poly.entity_id
_entity_poly.type
_entity_poly.pdbx_seq_one_letter_code
_entity_poly.pdbx_strand_id
1 'polypeptide(L)'
;MTEIRASVGILEGFLSGTRYIFIPKVLGANDNDDFINSNDTDYVMRRIREKYLGDSTVTIVLIDSCTHSRRYVDWEIKSSLRQGEYMPNGLMGIVLPSQNNRANLPPRLQANWNPEHRDCYARYWSYPQTDSQLSDWIEDAHQARRTRAHLIVNSQEMMKYNARCQICGVTH
;
A
#
# COMPACT_ATOMS: atom_id res chain seq x y z
N MET A 1 27.71 34.30 13.81
CA MET A 1 28.47 33.09 13.45
C MET A 1 27.89 31.95 14.27
N THR A 2 27.11 30.99 13.77
CA THR A 2 26.63 30.67 12.43
C THR A 2 25.35 29.85 12.61
N GLU A 3 24.24 30.26 12.01
CA GLU A 3 23.02 29.45 11.88
C GLU A 3 23.30 28.29 10.91
N ILE A 4 23.03 27.05 11.33
CA ILE A 4 23.00 25.91 10.42
C ILE A 4 21.58 25.82 9.86
N ARG A 5 21.39 26.40 8.68
CA ARG A 5 20.28 26.09 7.77
C ARG A 5 20.48 24.67 7.24
N ALA A 6 19.59 23.75 7.59
CA ALA A 6 19.50 22.46 6.91
C ALA A 6 18.79 22.68 5.56
N SER A 7 19.58 22.68 4.50
CA SER A 7 19.14 22.91 3.13
C SER A 7 18.23 21.79 2.62
N VAL A 8 17.02 22.17 2.18
CA VAL A 8 16.18 21.41 1.26
C VAL A 8 16.92 21.35 -0.08
N GLY A 9 17.57 20.22 -0.40
CA GLY A 9 18.44 20.20 -1.59
C GLY A 9 18.96 18.85 -2.09
N ILE A 10 18.32 17.70 -1.79
CA ILE A 10 18.80 16.39 -2.28
C ILE A 10 17.73 15.57 -3.04
N LEU A 11 16.48 16.03 -3.16
CA LEU A 11 15.39 15.20 -3.73
C LEU A 11 14.85 15.65 -5.11
N GLU A 12 15.27 16.81 -5.62
CA GLU A 12 14.75 17.37 -6.88
C GLU A 12 15.31 16.67 -8.14
N GLY A 13 16.37 15.87 -8.01
CA GLY A 13 17.08 15.27 -9.16
C GLY A 13 16.58 13.90 -9.64
N PHE A 14 15.65 13.26 -8.93
CA PHE A 14 15.25 11.87 -9.24
C PHE A 14 13.94 11.75 -10.04
N LEU A 15 13.21 12.85 -10.23
CA LEU A 15 11.80 12.82 -10.68
C LEU A 15 11.56 13.33 -12.11
N SER A 16 12.59 13.54 -12.93
CA SER A 16 12.37 13.98 -14.31
C SER A 16 12.10 12.79 -15.24
N GLY A 17 10.85 12.36 -15.27
CA GLY A 17 10.26 11.81 -16.48
C GLY A 17 9.66 10.44 -16.34
N THR A 18 8.45 10.35 -15.80
CA THR A 18 7.55 9.22 -16.06
C THR A 18 6.13 9.45 -15.54
N ARG A 19 5.20 8.65 -16.08
CA ARG A 19 3.75 8.81 -16.03
C ARG A 19 3.14 7.87 -14.98
N TYR A 20 2.29 8.42 -14.13
CA TYR A 20 1.74 7.78 -12.94
C TYR A 20 0.49 6.93 -13.23
N ILE A 21 0.49 5.69 -12.71
CA ILE A 21 -0.74 4.93 -12.45
C ILE A 21 -0.81 4.70 -10.94
N PHE A 22 -1.37 5.69 -10.26
CA PHE A 22 -2.00 5.52 -8.97
C PHE A 22 -3.50 5.49 -9.31
N ILE A 23 -4.16 4.34 -9.15
CA ILE A 23 -5.63 4.31 -9.09
C ILE A 23 -5.97 4.26 -7.60
N PRO A 24 -6.05 5.41 -6.90
CA PRO A 24 -7.13 5.56 -5.97
C PRO A 24 -8.36 5.77 -6.87
N LYS A 25 -8.90 4.69 -7.44
CA LYS A 25 -10.33 4.56 -7.26
C LYS A 25 -10.37 4.34 -5.76
N VAL A 26 -10.72 5.32 -4.93
CA VAL A 26 -12.11 5.79 -4.90
C VAL A 26 -13.03 4.68 -5.42
N LEU A 27 -12.85 3.47 -4.88
CA LEU A 27 -13.81 2.39 -5.01
C LEU A 27 -14.90 2.74 -4.00
N GLY A 28 -15.73 3.67 -4.45
CA GLY A 28 -16.74 4.43 -3.70
C GLY A 28 -17.32 5.60 -4.50
N ALA A 29 -16.75 5.98 -5.67
CA ALA A 29 -17.37 6.93 -6.58
C ALA A 29 -17.84 6.20 -7.84
N ASN A 30 -18.92 5.45 -7.69
CA ASN A 30 -20.04 5.55 -8.61
C ASN A 30 -21.28 5.24 -7.77
N ASP A 31 -22.09 6.28 -7.65
CA ASP A 31 -23.43 6.35 -7.08
C ASP A 31 -23.53 6.13 -5.57
N ASN A 32 -23.45 7.27 -4.86
CA ASN A 32 -23.99 7.53 -3.52
C ASN A 32 -23.70 6.48 -2.45
N ASP A 33 -22.70 6.76 -1.60
CA ASP A 33 -22.90 6.73 -0.15
C ASP A 33 -21.66 7.29 0.56
N ASP A 34 -21.83 8.52 1.02
CA ASP A 34 -21.25 9.16 2.20
C ASP A 34 -19.86 8.73 2.71
N PHE A 35 -18.93 9.68 2.51
CA PHE A 35 -18.05 10.18 3.56
C PHE A 35 -17.20 9.10 4.27
N ILE A 36 -16.15 8.63 3.59
CA ILE A 36 -14.97 8.12 4.30
C ILE A 36 -14.51 9.27 5.20
N ASN A 37 -14.67 9.12 6.52
CA ASN A 37 -14.37 10.15 7.52
C ASN A 37 -12.97 10.74 7.28
N SER A 38 -12.92 11.96 6.75
CA SER A 38 -11.94 12.38 5.73
C SER A 38 -10.74 13.20 6.25
N ASN A 39 -10.49 13.27 7.56
CA ASN A 39 -9.38 14.11 8.03
C ASN A 39 -7.98 13.44 8.02
N ASP A 40 -7.87 12.14 8.30
CA ASP A 40 -6.55 11.47 8.37
C ASP A 40 -6.16 10.78 7.05
N THR A 41 -7.11 10.13 6.39
CA THR A 41 -6.86 9.41 5.13
C THR A 41 -6.46 10.36 4.00
N ASP A 42 -7.12 11.53 3.89
CA ASP A 42 -6.78 12.53 2.88
C ASP A 42 -5.43 13.17 3.16
N TYR A 43 -5.08 13.39 4.43
CA TYR A 43 -3.76 13.85 4.83
C TYR A 43 -2.66 12.86 4.40
N VAL A 44 -2.85 11.55 4.62
CA VAL A 44 -1.89 10.51 4.21
C VAL A 44 -1.77 10.42 2.72
N MET A 45 -2.90 10.36 2.02
CA MET A 45 -2.91 10.24 0.58
C MET A 45 -2.24 11.45 -0.05
N ARG A 46 -2.46 12.64 0.53
CA ARG A 46 -1.76 13.86 0.15
C ARG A 46 -0.26 13.78 0.45
N ARG A 47 0.18 13.35 1.65
CA ARG A 47 1.61 13.25 2.00
C ARG A 47 2.38 12.20 1.20
N ILE A 48 1.76 11.03 0.96
CA ILE A 48 2.31 9.98 0.09
C ILE A 48 2.49 10.54 -1.32
N ARG A 49 1.45 11.20 -1.87
CA ARG A 49 1.49 11.85 -3.18
C ARG A 49 2.53 12.96 -3.27
N GLU A 50 2.63 13.82 -2.26
CA GLU A 50 3.52 14.99 -2.24
C GLU A 50 5.01 14.60 -2.11
N LYS A 51 5.32 13.49 -1.44
CA LYS A 51 6.71 13.15 -1.06
C LYS A 51 7.30 11.91 -1.72
N TYR A 52 6.48 10.96 -2.16
CA TYR A 52 6.95 9.61 -2.47
C TYR A 52 6.42 9.01 -3.78
N LEU A 53 5.44 9.63 -4.45
CA LEU A 53 4.89 9.08 -5.69
C LEU A 53 5.65 9.57 -6.93
N GLY A 54 6.67 8.78 -7.28
CA GLY A 54 7.30 8.65 -8.61
C GLY A 54 6.69 7.48 -9.41
N ASP A 55 7.45 6.87 -10.33
CA ASP A 55 7.11 5.58 -10.95
C ASP A 55 6.75 4.53 -9.88
N SER A 56 5.60 3.87 -10.07
CA SER A 56 4.97 2.95 -9.13
C SER A 56 5.82 1.69 -8.91
N THR A 57 6.80 1.79 -8.02
CA THR A 57 7.68 0.68 -7.64
C THR A 57 7.22 0.00 -6.35
N VAL A 58 6.28 0.59 -5.62
CA VAL A 58 5.73 0.05 -4.37
C VAL A 58 4.21 0.20 -4.37
N THR A 59 3.51 -0.88 -4.05
CA THR A 59 2.08 -0.95 -3.82
C THR A 59 1.81 -0.90 -2.32
N ILE A 60 1.10 0.14 -1.89
CA ILE A 60 0.69 0.36 -0.50
C ILE A 60 -0.81 0.05 -0.39
N VAL A 61 -1.15 -0.95 0.40
CA VAL A 61 -2.54 -1.33 0.67
C VAL A 61 -2.99 -0.65 1.97
N LEU A 62 -3.90 0.32 1.87
CA LEU A 62 -4.55 0.91 3.04
C LEU A 62 -5.71 0.00 3.48
N ILE A 63 -5.62 -0.51 4.71
CA ILE A 63 -6.50 -1.57 5.19
C ILE A 63 -7.48 -0.97 6.21
N ASP A 64 -8.75 -1.02 5.83
CA ASP A 64 -9.90 -0.72 6.68
C ASP A 64 -10.71 -2.01 6.95
N SER A 65 -11.82 -1.89 7.69
CA SER A 65 -12.69 -2.98 8.15
C SER A 65 -13.14 -3.96 7.05
N CYS A 66 -13.34 -3.47 5.83
CA CYS A 66 -13.92 -4.25 4.72
C CYS A 66 -12.96 -4.41 3.52
N THR A 67 -11.72 -3.94 3.62
CA THR A 67 -10.75 -3.94 2.50
C THR A 67 -10.46 -5.37 2.01
N HIS A 68 -10.39 -6.34 2.92
CA HIS A 68 -10.06 -7.74 2.60
C HIS A 68 -11.04 -8.43 1.66
N SER A 69 -12.28 -7.93 1.59
CA SER A 69 -13.35 -8.57 0.83
C SER A 69 -13.52 -8.00 -0.58
N ARG A 70 -12.71 -7.00 -0.96
CA ARG A 70 -12.82 -6.30 -2.26
C ARG A 70 -11.99 -7.01 -3.33
N ARG A 71 -12.63 -7.45 -4.42
CA ARG A 71 -11.95 -8.12 -5.56
C ARG A 71 -10.90 -7.25 -6.23
N TYR A 72 -11.14 -5.94 -6.34
CA TYR A 72 -10.20 -5.05 -7.01
C TYR A 72 -8.90 -4.90 -6.21
N VAL A 73 -8.97 -4.98 -4.87
CA VAL A 73 -7.76 -5.01 -4.03
C VAL A 73 -6.94 -6.25 -4.34
N ASP A 74 -7.59 -7.41 -4.47
CA ASP A 74 -6.93 -8.66 -4.88
C ASP A 74 -6.27 -8.54 -6.27
N TRP A 75 -6.96 -7.91 -7.23
CA TRP A 75 -6.45 -7.75 -8.61
C TRP A 75 -5.22 -6.84 -8.66
N GLU A 76 -5.25 -5.71 -7.95
CA GLU A 76 -4.11 -4.79 -7.87
C GLU A 76 -2.91 -5.45 -7.20
N ILE A 77 -3.11 -6.20 -6.10
CA ILE A 77 -2.03 -6.96 -5.46
C ILE A 77 -1.51 -8.04 -6.43
N LYS A 78 -2.39 -8.76 -7.13
CA LYS A 78 -2.00 -9.79 -8.10
C LYS A 78 -1.13 -9.23 -9.21
N SER A 79 -1.51 -8.07 -9.75
CA SER A 79 -0.74 -7.36 -10.79
C SER A 79 0.62 -6.91 -10.26
N SER A 80 0.63 -6.33 -9.05
CA SER A 80 1.85 -5.86 -8.37
C SER A 80 2.88 -6.96 -8.13
N LEU A 81 2.42 -8.18 -7.87
CA LEU A 81 3.27 -9.35 -7.60
C LEU A 81 3.64 -10.15 -8.87
N ARG A 82 3.32 -9.65 -10.08
CA ARG A 82 3.65 -10.37 -11.32
C ARG A 82 5.16 -10.39 -11.53
N GLN A 83 5.68 -11.57 -11.86
CA GLN A 83 7.09 -11.81 -12.20
C GLN A 83 7.23 -12.25 -13.66
N GLY A 84 8.43 -12.10 -14.23
CA GLY A 84 8.75 -12.50 -15.59
C GLY A 84 9.37 -11.33 -16.37
N GLU A 85 8.66 -10.87 -17.40
CA GLU A 85 9.09 -9.74 -18.26
C GLU A 85 9.27 -8.42 -17.49
N TYR A 86 8.52 -8.25 -16.38
CA TYR A 86 8.56 -7.06 -15.55
C TYR A 86 9.01 -7.38 -14.12
N MET A 87 9.69 -6.40 -13.51
CA MET A 87 10.08 -6.45 -12.10
C MET A 87 8.84 -6.21 -11.22
N PRO A 88 8.57 -7.05 -10.20
CA PRO A 88 7.41 -6.88 -9.34
C PRO A 88 7.49 -5.57 -8.58
N ASN A 89 6.35 -5.06 -8.11
CA ASN A 89 6.29 -3.94 -7.18
C ASN A 89 6.57 -4.42 -5.76
N GLY A 90 7.20 -3.57 -4.95
CA GLY A 90 7.22 -3.72 -3.50
C GLY A 90 5.80 -3.78 -2.98
N LEU A 91 5.56 -4.50 -1.89
CA LEU A 91 4.21 -4.63 -1.34
C LEU A 91 4.24 -4.37 0.16
N MET A 92 3.40 -3.45 0.63
CA MET A 92 3.16 -3.27 2.05
C MET A 92 1.70 -2.96 2.36
N GLY A 93 1.25 -3.34 3.55
CA GLY A 93 -0.04 -2.97 4.10
C GLY A 93 0.10 -1.97 5.25
N ILE A 94 -0.82 -1.01 5.34
CA ILE A 94 -0.95 -0.10 6.48
C ILE A 94 -2.39 -0.17 6.97
N VAL A 95 -2.60 -0.56 8.23
CA VAL A 95 -3.93 -0.48 8.85
C VAL A 95 -4.26 0.95 9.24
N LEU A 96 -5.48 1.38 8.92
CA LEU A 96 -5.95 2.72 9.23
C LEU A 96 -6.18 2.90 10.75
N PRO A 97 -5.99 4.11 11.31
CA PRO A 97 -6.18 4.37 12.74
C PRO A 97 -7.60 4.06 13.21
N SER A 98 -8.60 4.26 12.34
CA SER A 98 -10.01 3.92 12.55
C SER A 98 -10.25 2.47 12.98
N GLN A 99 -9.30 1.57 12.68
CA GLN A 99 -9.38 0.15 12.99
C GLN A 99 -8.67 -0.25 14.29
N ASN A 100 -8.11 0.70 15.07
CA ASN A 100 -7.38 0.40 16.30
C ASN A 100 -6.32 -0.72 16.12
N ASN A 101 -5.60 -0.68 14.99
CA ASN A 101 -4.61 -1.69 14.58
C ASN A 101 -5.15 -3.13 14.39
N ARG A 102 -6.45 -3.28 14.18
CA ARG A 102 -7.10 -4.59 13.97
C ARG A 102 -7.86 -4.58 12.64
N ALA A 103 -7.33 -5.26 11.64
CA ALA A 103 -8.05 -5.45 10.39
C ALA A 103 -7.76 -6.83 9.79
N ASN A 104 -8.73 -7.35 9.05
CA ASN A 104 -8.50 -8.53 8.22
C ASN A 104 -7.65 -8.12 7.02
N LEU A 105 -6.59 -8.89 6.77
CA LEU A 105 -5.73 -8.67 5.60
C LEU A 105 -6.42 -9.22 4.34
N PRO A 106 -6.29 -8.55 3.18
CA PRO A 106 -6.59 -9.18 1.90
C PRO A 106 -5.83 -10.51 1.77
N PRO A 107 -6.47 -11.61 1.35
CA PRO A 107 -5.85 -12.94 1.34
C PRO A 107 -4.50 -13.01 0.58
N ARG A 108 -4.36 -12.25 -0.50
CA ARG A 108 -3.12 -12.19 -1.28
C ARG A 108 -2.00 -11.43 -0.59
N LEU A 109 -2.33 -10.35 0.14
CA LEU A 109 -1.37 -9.66 1.00
C LEU A 109 -0.95 -10.57 2.16
N GLN A 110 -1.91 -11.26 2.79
CA GLN A 110 -1.65 -12.17 3.90
C GLN A 110 -0.69 -13.31 3.51
N ALA A 111 -0.81 -13.86 2.31
CA ALA A 111 0.11 -14.91 1.84
C ALA A 111 1.55 -14.44 1.59
N ASN A 112 1.78 -13.12 1.54
CA ASN A 112 3.11 -12.52 1.35
C ASN A 112 3.68 -11.97 2.66
N TRP A 113 3.00 -12.17 3.80
CA TRP A 113 3.34 -11.56 5.07
C TRP A 113 3.28 -12.58 6.23
N ASN A 114 4.13 -12.39 7.24
CA ASN A 114 3.98 -13.05 8.53
C ASN A 114 4.27 -12.07 9.68
N PRO A 115 3.80 -12.37 10.92
CA PRO A 115 3.92 -11.47 12.07
C PRO A 115 5.36 -11.11 12.47
N GLU A 116 6.34 -11.94 12.11
CA GLU A 116 7.75 -11.70 12.46
C GLU A 116 8.46 -10.77 11.47
N HIS A 117 7.85 -10.50 10.31
CA HIS A 117 8.48 -9.81 9.19
C HIS A 117 9.78 -10.48 8.70
N ARG A 118 9.93 -11.79 8.93
CA ARG A 118 11.10 -12.58 8.53
C ARG A 118 10.73 -13.49 7.38
N ASP A 119 11.59 -13.58 6.37
CA ASP A 119 11.39 -14.49 5.22
C ASP A 119 10.00 -14.38 4.57
N CYS A 120 9.42 -13.18 4.56
CA CYS A 120 8.23 -12.84 3.80
C CYS A 120 8.46 -11.62 2.92
N TYR A 121 7.75 -11.57 1.79
CA TYR A 121 7.92 -10.52 0.78
C TYR A 121 7.45 -9.15 1.29
N ALA A 122 6.22 -9.11 1.80
CA ALA A 122 5.53 -7.91 2.22
C ALA A 122 5.78 -7.56 3.68
N ARG A 123 5.46 -6.31 4.04
CA ARG A 123 5.37 -5.82 5.41
C ARG A 123 3.97 -5.34 5.72
N TYR A 124 3.59 -5.39 6.98
CA TYR A 124 2.32 -4.85 7.47
C TYR A 124 2.58 -4.01 8.71
N TRP A 125 2.09 -2.79 8.69
CA TRP A 125 2.36 -1.82 9.73
C TRP A 125 1.08 -1.21 10.26
N SER A 126 1.12 -0.85 11.54
CA SER A 126 0.27 0.20 12.07
C SER A 126 0.52 1.51 11.34
N TYR A 127 -0.46 2.39 11.39
CA TYR A 127 -0.33 3.73 10.81
C TYR A 127 0.95 4.46 11.32
N PRO A 128 1.72 5.10 10.43
CA PRO A 128 2.99 5.73 10.80
C PRO A 128 2.79 6.92 11.73
N GLN A 129 3.68 7.08 12.72
CA GLN A 129 3.70 8.23 13.62
C GLN A 129 4.50 9.41 13.03
N THR A 130 5.40 9.13 12.07
CA THR A 130 6.29 10.13 11.46
C THR A 130 6.51 9.87 9.98
N ASP A 131 6.89 10.91 9.23
CA ASP A 131 7.24 10.79 7.82
C ASP A 131 8.49 9.92 7.59
N SER A 132 9.47 9.99 8.50
CA SER A 132 10.71 9.20 8.40
C SER A 132 10.40 7.70 8.46
N GLN A 133 9.54 7.31 9.39
CA GLN A 133 9.12 5.91 9.53
C GLN A 133 8.44 5.40 8.26
N LEU A 134 7.54 6.19 7.67
CA LEU A 134 6.89 5.83 6.40
C LEU A 134 7.91 5.71 5.26
N SER A 135 8.87 6.63 5.20
CA SER A 135 9.96 6.59 4.22
C SER A 135 10.78 5.31 4.32
N ASP A 136 11.18 4.90 5.53
CA ASP A 136 11.96 3.69 5.77
C ASP A 136 11.19 2.43 5.33
N TRP A 137 9.88 2.39 5.58
CA TRP A 137 9.03 1.28 5.15
C TRP A 137 8.89 1.18 3.64
N ILE A 138 8.73 2.33 2.96
CA ILE A 138 8.66 2.39 1.49
C ILE A 138 9.98 1.92 0.88
N GLU A 139 11.11 2.37 1.44
CA GLU A 139 12.43 1.96 0.97
C GLU A 139 12.65 0.44 1.15
N ASP A 140 12.30 -0.13 2.31
CA ASP A 140 12.35 -1.58 2.53
C ASP A 140 11.50 -2.34 1.51
N ALA A 141 10.26 -1.88 1.25
CA ALA A 141 9.39 -2.48 0.24
C ALA A 141 9.97 -2.34 -1.18
N HIS A 142 10.58 -1.21 -1.52
CA HIS A 142 11.23 -0.99 -2.80
C HIS A 142 12.40 -1.96 -3.01
N GLN A 143 13.27 -2.12 -2.00
CA GLN A 143 14.39 -3.05 -2.07
C GLN A 143 13.93 -4.52 -2.16
N ALA A 144 12.82 -4.86 -1.50
CA ALA A 144 12.22 -6.20 -1.51
C ALA A 144 12.01 -6.77 -2.91
N ARG A 145 11.71 -5.90 -3.88
CA ARG A 145 11.52 -6.24 -5.30
C ARG A 145 12.72 -6.99 -5.91
N ARG A 146 13.92 -6.83 -5.33
CA ARG A 146 15.14 -7.55 -5.72
C ARG A 146 15.55 -8.55 -4.66
N THR A 147 15.62 -8.10 -3.40
CA THR A 147 16.21 -8.88 -2.31
C THR A 147 15.30 -10.02 -1.83
N ARG A 148 13.98 -9.88 -1.99
CA ARG A 148 12.97 -10.80 -1.48
C ARG A 148 12.02 -11.34 -2.56
N ALA A 149 12.27 -11.07 -3.85
CA ALA A 149 11.37 -11.48 -4.94
C ALA A 149 11.09 -12.99 -5.01
N HIS A 150 12.04 -13.81 -4.56
CA HIS A 150 11.88 -15.27 -4.48
C HIS A 150 10.86 -15.72 -3.40
N LEU A 151 10.45 -14.82 -2.51
CA LEU A 151 9.44 -15.06 -1.47
C LEU A 151 8.02 -14.66 -1.91
N ILE A 152 7.84 -14.21 -3.17
CA ILE A 152 6.54 -13.81 -3.68
C ILE A 152 5.62 -15.02 -3.78
N VAL A 153 4.43 -14.89 -3.18
CA VAL A 153 3.35 -15.86 -3.30
C VAL A 153 2.20 -15.23 -4.10
N ASN A 154 2.03 -15.64 -5.35
CA ASN A 154 0.99 -15.09 -6.24
C ASN A 154 0.17 -16.15 -7.01
N SER A 155 0.16 -17.38 -6.50
CA SER A 155 -0.54 -18.52 -7.12
C SER A 155 -2.05 -18.56 -6.89
N GLN A 156 -2.58 -17.77 -5.95
CA GLN A 156 -4.02 -17.74 -5.64
C GLN A 156 -4.83 -17.37 -6.88
N GLU A 157 -5.97 -18.05 -7.08
CA GLU A 157 -6.96 -17.67 -8.07
C GLU A 157 -7.38 -16.21 -7.88
N MET A 158 -7.68 -15.55 -8.98
CA MET A 158 -8.13 -14.16 -8.95
C MET A 158 -9.59 -14.11 -8.48
N MET A 159 -9.91 -13.21 -7.54
CA MET A 159 -11.29 -13.05 -7.06
C MET A 159 -12.21 -12.63 -8.20
N LYS A 160 -13.22 -13.46 -8.57
CA LYS A 160 -14.18 -13.08 -9.62
C LYS A 160 -15.19 -12.03 -9.14
N TYR A 161 -15.56 -12.09 -7.87
CA TYR A 161 -16.54 -11.22 -7.21
C TYR A 161 -16.00 -10.73 -5.87
N ASN A 162 -16.60 -9.67 -5.34
CA ASN A 162 -16.37 -9.28 -3.95
C ASN A 162 -16.78 -10.43 -3.03
N ALA A 163 -16.00 -10.67 -1.99
CA ALA A 163 -16.34 -11.63 -0.96
C ALA A 163 -17.27 -10.99 0.07
N ARG A 164 -17.98 -11.83 0.82
CA ARG A 164 -18.73 -11.39 2.00
C ARG A 164 -17.74 -10.87 3.05
N CYS A 165 -17.92 -9.62 3.49
CA CYS A 165 -17.09 -9.05 4.53
C CYS A 165 -17.27 -9.80 5.85
N GLN A 166 -16.17 -10.14 6.50
CA GLN A 166 -16.15 -10.85 7.79
C GLN A 166 -16.47 -9.94 8.99
N ILE A 167 -16.45 -8.62 8.81
CA ILE A 167 -16.74 -7.64 9.87
C ILE A 167 -18.22 -7.23 9.84
N CYS A 168 -18.72 -6.72 8.70
CA CYS A 168 -20.10 -6.25 8.57
C CYS A 168 -21.08 -7.29 8.00
N GLY A 169 -20.59 -8.42 7.47
CA GLY A 169 -21.43 -9.48 6.92
C GLY A 169 -22.02 -9.19 5.53
N VAL A 170 -21.66 -8.07 4.88
CA VAL A 170 -22.19 -7.62 3.58
C VAL A 170 -21.17 -7.86 2.45
N THR A 171 -21.66 -8.13 1.24
CA THR A 171 -20.86 -8.09 0.01
C THR A 171 -21.04 -6.72 -0.63
N HIS A 172 -19.98 -5.91 -0.61
CA HIS A 172 -19.97 -4.57 -1.21
C HIS A 172 -19.61 -4.59 -2.70
#